data_AF-A0A937RMF0-F1
#
_entry.id   AF-A0A937RMF0-F1
#
_cell.length_a   1.000
_cell.length_b   1.000
_cell.length_c   1.000
_cell.angle_alpha   90.00
_cell.angle_beta   90.00
_cell.angle_gamma   90.00
#
_symmetry.space_group_name_H-M   'P 1'
#
loop_
_entity.id
_entity.type
_entity.pdbx_description
1 polymer ?
#
loop_
_entity_poly.entity_id
_entity_poly.type
_entity_poly.pdbx_seq_one_letter_code
_entity_poly.pdbx_strand_id
1 'polypeptide(L)'
;MSAGAHERRSRPRRTSQIDSASSIDPAGTPEDEAVARGRQSEPAGLSALAGADRTKIAAARVWAVNRQPYLARALFACSVEPAPGSGTIAVDRDWRLHVDPDLLAGFDPAELGRLFIHLTSHLIRDHAARAEASRVAQNDGGARWNRCADAEINDDLQVDGCLPAAAPDLPVDLGASGGLLAEAYYRVAADGPRRWDCGSGADAGVRPWDRPADGPLREHTPPRGDLLRLAVAADIQRHHATEPGTVAGGWLRWAEAVLPSRVDWRRVLAAEIRSAISAAAGAVDYSYRRPSRRGRAVPDVVLPTMRRPVPEVAIVCDTSGSMHEGLLARALAEIDGILGRAGLRADGVRVLAVDTTVHTLRRVSRAGQVHLAGGGGTDMGAGIAAAAALRPRPSTVIVLTDGYTPWPDRPPPGTRVVVGLLRDDAHGGGQEIPPSWARTVVIDATA
;
A
#
# COMPACT_ATOMS: atom_id res chain seq x y z
N MET A 1 79.93 41.00 -54.41
CA MET A 1 80.81 40.23 -55.32
C MET A 1 80.14 38.88 -55.62
N SER A 2 80.66 38.09 -56.57
CA SER A 2 80.28 36.74 -57.04
C SER A 2 79.49 35.81 -56.09
N ALA A 3 78.63 34.87 -56.54
CA ALA A 3 78.05 34.50 -57.86
C ALA A 3 76.71 33.76 -57.61
N GLY A 4 75.77 33.57 -58.56
CA GLY A 4 75.76 32.53 -59.64
C GLY A 4 75.37 31.13 -59.09
N ALA A 5 74.53 30.30 -59.69
CA ALA A 5 73.74 30.31 -60.95
C ALA A 5 72.66 29.18 -60.88
N HIS A 6 71.76 28.87 -61.82
CA HIS A 6 70.89 29.62 -62.78
C HIS A 6 70.35 28.65 -63.87
N GLU A 7 69.25 27.93 -63.63
CA GLU A 7 68.44 27.24 -64.67
C GLU A 7 66.94 27.46 -64.38
N ARG A 8 66.00 27.83 -65.28
CA ARG A 8 65.73 27.61 -66.73
C ARG A 8 65.17 26.20 -67.03
N ARG A 9 64.01 25.96 -67.70
CA ARG A 9 62.83 26.73 -68.18
C ARG A 9 61.54 25.93 -67.79
N SER A 10 60.26 26.22 -68.06
CA SER A 10 59.44 27.13 -68.90
C SER A 10 58.13 27.47 -68.11
N ARG A 11 57.26 28.46 -68.37
CA ARG A 11 56.53 29.03 -69.55
C ARG A 11 55.34 28.18 -70.08
N PRO A 12 54.19 28.77 -70.50
CA PRO A 12 53.80 30.21 -70.51
C PRO A 12 52.29 30.57 -70.21
N ARG A 13 51.99 31.89 -70.25
CA ARG A 13 50.67 32.61 -70.36
C ARG A 13 49.77 32.62 -69.09
N ARG A 14 49.24 33.74 -68.55
CA ARG A 14 48.49 34.94 -69.08
C ARG A 14 47.12 34.59 -69.69
N THR A 15 45.97 35.19 -69.32
CA THR A 15 45.69 36.36 -68.43
C THR A 15 44.23 36.35 -67.89
N SER A 16 43.95 37.23 -66.92
CA SER A 16 42.69 37.99 -66.70
C SER A 16 41.36 37.33 -66.24
N GLN A 17 40.86 37.88 -65.13
CA GLN A 17 39.45 38.24 -64.80
C GLN A 17 38.44 37.20 -64.27
N ILE A 18 38.07 37.45 -62.99
CA ILE A 18 36.69 37.67 -62.47
C ILE A 18 35.81 36.46 -62.03
N ASP A 19 35.22 36.65 -60.83
CA ASP A 19 34.05 36.01 -60.19
C ASP A 19 34.03 34.55 -59.67
N SER A 20 33.09 34.36 -58.73
CA SER A 20 32.54 33.13 -58.12
C SER A 20 33.27 32.44 -56.94
N ALA A 21 32.76 32.74 -55.74
CA ALA A 21 32.30 31.83 -54.66
C ALA A 21 33.17 30.69 -54.05
N SER A 22 33.19 30.70 -52.70
CA SER A 22 33.06 29.54 -51.77
C SER A 22 34.29 28.71 -51.32
N SER A 23 34.74 28.97 -50.08
CA SER A 23 35.20 28.00 -49.05
C SER A 23 35.09 28.67 -47.66
N ILE A 24 34.41 28.11 -46.65
CA ILE A 24 34.96 27.21 -45.60
C ILE A 24 36.18 27.86 -44.93
N ASP A 25 36.16 28.28 -43.66
CA ASP A 25 35.94 27.51 -42.40
C ASP A 25 35.61 28.48 -41.22
N PRO A 26 35.39 28.04 -39.95
CA PRO A 26 35.00 26.73 -39.42
C PRO A 26 33.75 26.80 -38.50
N ALA A 27 33.29 25.66 -37.97
CA ALA A 27 32.17 25.59 -37.04
C ALA A 27 32.53 25.96 -35.58
N GLY A 28 31.75 26.86 -34.96
CA GLY A 28 31.69 27.04 -33.51
C GLY A 28 30.62 26.13 -32.88
N THR A 29 30.87 25.59 -31.69
CA THR A 29 30.02 24.60 -31.02
C THR A 29 28.79 25.22 -30.33
N PRO A 30 27.55 24.76 -30.64
CA PRO A 30 26.33 25.34 -30.09
C PRO A 30 25.92 24.71 -28.74
N GLU A 31 26.65 24.98 -27.66
CA GLU A 31 26.28 24.52 -26.30
C GLU A 31 25.98 25.66 -25.30
N ASP A 32 26.59 26.86 -25.44
CA ASP A 32 26.46 27.93 -24.44
C ASP A 32 25.19 28.83 -24.53
N GLU A 33 24.45 28.84 -25.64
CA GLU A 33 23.20 29.65 -25.73
C GLU A 33 21.95 28.94 -25.15
N ALA A 34 22.06 27.66 -24.77
CA ALA A 34 20.93 26.86 -24.31
C ALA A 34 20.48 27.14 -22.85
N VAL A 35 21.30 27.83 -22.06
CA VAL A 35 21.12 27.95 -20.60
C VAL A 35 20.16 29.10 -20.20
N ALA A 36 19.89 30.05 -21.10
CA ALA A 36 19.20 31.30 -20.77
C ALA A 36 17.65 31.28 -20.83
N ARG A 37 17.01 30.17 -21.22
CA ARG A 37 15.53 30.09 -21.37
C ARG A 37 14.87 28.94 -20.61
N GLY A 38 15.48 28.50 -19.51
CA GLY A 38 14.93 27.51 -18.58
C GLY A 38 13.80 27.98 -17.66
N ARG A 39 12.92 28.91 -18.09
CA ARG A 39 11.68 29.17 -17.34
C ARG A 39 10.73 27.99 -17.55
N GLN A 40 10.63 27.12 -16.56
CA GLN A 40 9.51 26.20 -16.44
C GLN A 40 8.22 27.05 -16.46
N SER A 41 7.35 26.81 -17.44
CA SER A 41 6.04 27.45 -17.46
C SER A 41 5.22 26.90 -16.30
N GLU A 42 4.78 27.76 -15.39
CA GLU A 42 3.82 27.36 -14.36
C GLU A 42 2.58 26.72 -15.02
N PRO A 43 1.99 25.67 -14.41
CA PRO A 43 0.74 25.09 -14.91
C PRO A 43 -0.36 26.17 -14.88
N ALA A 44 -0.86 26.53 -16.07
CA ALA A 44 -1.58 27.78 -16.29
C ALA A 44 -2.92 27.92 -15.53
N GLY A 45 -3.50 26.83 -15.03
CA GLY A 45 -4.83 26.83 -14.40
C GLY A 45 -4.95 27.77 -13.20
N LEU A 46 -4.15 27.57 -12.15
CA LEU A 46 -4.19 28.42 -10.95
C LEU A 46 -3.63 29.83 -11.19
N SER A 47 -2.66 29.99 -12.10
CA SER A 47 -2.08 31.30 -12.41
C SER A 47 -3.01 32.19 -13.23
N ALA A 48 -3.94 31.61 -14.02
CA ALA A 48 -4.98 32.32 -14.76
C ALA A 48 -6.15 32.85 -13.89
N LEU A 49 -6.39 32.29 -12.70
CA LEU A 49 -7.41 32.79 -11.76
C LEU A 49 -6.99 34.09 -11.08
N ALA A 50 -7.95 34.88 -10.56
CA ALA A 50 -7.61 36.11 -9.85
C ALA A 50 -6.92 35.83 -8.50
N GLY A 51 -6.21 36.83 -7.96
CA GLY A 51 -5.50 36.69 -6.69
C GLY A 51 -6.43 36.40 -5.50
N ALA A 52 -7.64 36.96 -5.51
CA ALA A 52 -8.68 36.66 -4.51
C ALA A 52 -9.16 35.21 -4.61
N ASP A 53 -9.41 34.71 -5.82
CA ASP A 53 -9.88 33.35 -6.09
C ASP A 53 -8.86 32.30 -5.66
N ARG A 54 -7.58 32.49 -6.02
CA ARG A 54 -6.47 31.67 -5.52
C ARG A 54 -6.45 31.61 -3.99
N THR A 55 -6.68 32.75 -3.33
CA THR A 55 -6.71 32.84 -1.87
C THR A 55 -7.93 32.12 -1.27
N LYS A 56 -9.11 32.24 -1.89
CA LYS A 56 -10.34 31.53 -1.51
C LYS A 56 -10.18 30.01 -1.63
N ILE A 57 -9.62 29.54 -2.74
CA ILE A 57 -9.33 28.12 -3.00
C ILE A 57 -8.31 27.57 -1.99
N ALA A 58 -7.26 28.33 -1.67
CA ALA A 58 -6.29 27.95 -0.66
C ALA A 58 -6.91 27.85 0.75
N ALA A 59 -7.73 28.84 1.14
CA ALA A 59 -8.46 28.84 2.41
C ALA A 59 -9.43 27.65 2.51
N ALA A 60 -10.15 27.33 1.44
CA ALA A 60 -11.06 26.18 1.37
C ALA A 60 -10.33 24.84 1.50
N ARG A 61 -9.15 24.67 0.91
CA ARG A 61 -8.30 23.48 1.10
C ARG A 61 -7.81 23.35 2.55
N VAL A 62 -7.40 24.45 3.19
CA VAL A 62 -7.00 24.45 4.61
C VAL A 62 -8.19 24.11 5.52
N TRP A 63 -9.38 24.65 5.24
CA TRP A 63 -10.61 24.30 5.96
C TRP A 63 -10.94 22.81 5.81
N ALA A 64 -10.91 22.28 4.58
CA ALA A 64 -11.21 20.89 4.29
C ALA A 64 -10.26 19.93 5.01
N VAL A 65 -8.96 20.21 5.00
CA VAL A 65 -7.94 19.41 5.72
C VAL A 65 -8.05 19.55 7.24
N ASN A 66 -8.55 20.68 7.76
CA ASN A 66 -8.85 20.81 9.18
C ASN A 66 -10.08 19.98 9.61
N ARG A 67 -10.99 19.63 8.69
CA ARG A 67 -12.17 18.79 8.97
C ARG A 67 -11.93 17.30 8.73
N GLN A 68 -11.28 16.92 7.63
CA GLN A 68 -10.98 15.53 7.29
C GLN A 68 -9.50 15.41 6.88
N PRO A 69 -8.56 15.38 7.87
CA PRO A 69 -7.12 15.48 7.61
C PRO A 69 -6.58 14.32 6.77
N TYR A 70 -7.20 13.15 6.84
CA TYR A 70 -6.87 11.98 6.03
C TYR A 70 -7.11 12.16 4.52
N LEU A 71 -7.94 13.13 4.09
CA LEU A 71 -8.12 13.47 2.68
C LEU A 71 -7.08 14.44 2.12
N ALA A 72 -6.12 14.93 2.94
CA ALA A 72 -5.19 15.98 2.53
C ALA A 72 -4.42 15.67 1.24
N ARG A 73 -3.95 14.42 1.06
CA ARG A 73 -3.26 14.03 -0.18
C ARG A 73 -4.13 14.19 -1.42
N ALA A 74 -5.41 13.87 -1.31
CA ALA A 74 -6.37 13.95 -2.41
C ALA A 74 -6.68 15.41 -2.75
N LEU A 75 -7.04 16.20 -1.73
CA LEU A 75 -7.36 17.63 -1.85
C LEU A 75 -6.22 18.46 -2.47
N PHE A 76 -4.95 18.11 -2.17
CA PHE A 76 -3.79 18.77 -2.75
C PHE A 76 -3.25 18.12 -4.04
N ALA A 77 -3.57 16.86 -4.34
CA ALA A 77 -3.22 16.23 -5.60
C ALA A 77 -4.04 16.75 -6.78
N CYS A 78 -5.28 17.19 -6.53
CA CYS A 78 -6.14 17.84 -7.51
C CYS A 78 -5.49 19.14 -8.03
N SER A 79 -5.32 19.26 -9.35
CA SER A 79 -5.07 20.56 -9.98
C SER A 79 -6.36 21.40 -9.98
N VAL A 80 -6.27 22.70 -10.26
CA VAL A 80 -7.45 23.56 -10.45
C VAL A 80 -7.30 24.29 -11.78
N GLU A 81 -8.34 24.23 -12.61
CA GLU A 81 -8.38 24.83 -13.94
C GLU A 81 -9.67 25.66 -14.08
N PRO A 82 -9.60 26.87 -14.66
CA PRO A 82 -10.76 27.72 -14.83
C PRO A 82 -11.67 27.21 -15.96
N ALA A 83 -12.96 27.10 -15.68
CA ALA A 83 -13.99 26.70 -16.65
C ALA A 83 -15.11 27.76 -16.70
N PRO A 84 -14.86 28.97 -17.25
CA PRO A 84 -15.84 30.05 -17.24
C PRO A 84 -17.10 29.71 -18.06
N GLY A 85 -18.27 29.98 -17.51
CA GLY A 85 -19.55 29.63 -18.14
C GLY A 85 -19.89 28.13 -18.11
N SER A 86 -19.19 27.32 -17.31
CA SER A 86 -19.58 25.92 -17.04
C SER A 86 -20.76 25.82 -16.07
N GLY A 87 -21.03 26.87 -15.29
CA GLY A 87 -22.15 26.94 -14.34
C GLY A 87 -22.01 26.01 -13.13
N THR A 88 -20.81 25.49 -12.85
CA THR A 88 -20.55 24.53 -11.78
C THR A 88 -19.13 24.65 -11.21
N ILE A 89 -18.88 23.89 -10.14
CA ILE A 89 -17.54 23.48 -9.71
C ILE A 89 -17.56 21.95 -9.69
N ALA A 90 -16.66 21.33 -10.44
CA ALA A 90 -16.74 19.91 -10.82
C ALA A 90 -15.35 19.24 -10.82
N VAL A 91 -15.31 17.91 -10.89
CA VAL A 91 -14.06 17.15 -11.06
C VAL A 91 -14.07 16.27 -12.31
N ASP A 92 -12.91 16.12 -12.93
CA ASP A 92 -12.69 15.17 -14.03
C ASP A 92 -11.87 13.93 -13.61
N ARG A 93 -11.77 12.97 -14.52
CA ARG A 93 -11.08 11.68 -14.30
C ARG A 93 -9.56 11.79 -14.18
N ASP A 94 -8.96 12.91 -14.59
CA ASP A 94 -7.52 13.17 -14.51
C ASP A 94 -7.13 13.90 -13.20
N TRP A 95 -8.08 14.07 -12.27
CA TRP A 95 -7.94 14.81 -11.02
C TRP A 95 -7.75 16.32 -11.23
N ARG A 96 -8.46 16.91 -12.19
CA ARG A 96 -8.66 18.37 -12.28
C ARG A 96 -9.93 18.77 -11.55
N LEU A 97 -9.86 19.82 -10.75
CA LEU A 97 -11.02 20.58 -10.27
C LEU A 97 -11.30 21.71 -11.26
N HIS A 98 -12.41 21.60 -11.98
CA HIS A 98 -12.90 22.63 -12.90
C HIS A 98 -13.74 23.64 -12.14
N VAL A 99 -13.45 24.93 -12.31
CA VAL A 99 -14.04 26.02 -11.52
C VAL A 99 -14.53 27.15 -12.41
N ASP A 100 -15.83 27.41 -12.42
CA ASP A 100 -16.38 28.64 -13.00
C ASP A 100 -16.08 29.85 -12.09
N PRO A 101 -15.31 30.87 -12.54
CA PRO A 101 -14.93 32.00 -11.67
C PRO A 101 -16.11 32.84 -11.19
N ASP A 102 -17.14 33.03 -12.03
CA ASP A 102 -18.30 33.87 -11.68
C ASP A 102 -19.14 33.20 -10.57
N LEU A 103 -19.23 31.88 -10.60
CA LEU A 103 -19.87 31.09 -9.56
C LEU A 103 -19.00 30.99 -8.30
N LEU A 104 -17.68 30.79 -8.45
CA LEU A 104 -16.72 30.80 -7.35
C LEU A 104 -16.81 32.08 -6.52
N ALA A 105 -17.09 33.23 -7.14
CA ALA A 105 -17.25 34.51 -6.46
C ALA A 105 -18.29 34.45 -5.32
N GLY A 106 -19.38 33.70 -5.49
CA GLY A 106 -20.46 33.57 -4.52
C GLY A 106 -20.19 32.65 -3.32
N PHE A 107 -19.19 31.76 -3.38
CA PHE A 107 -18.88 30.82 -2.29
C PHE A 107 -18.08 31.49 -1.17
N ASP A 108 -18.34 31.11 0.09
CA ASP A 108 -17.39 31.32 1.19
C ASP A 108 -16.37 30.16 1.28
N PRO A 109 -15.23 30.32 1.99
CA PRO A 109 -14.20 29.27 2.05
C PRO A 109 -14.63 27.97 2.75
N ALA A 110 -15.60 28.01 3.67
CA ALA A 110 -16.10 26.83 4.36
C ALA A 110 -17.08 26.04 3.47
N GLU A 111 -18.01 26.71 2.79
CA GLU A 111 -18.89 26.05 1.81
C GLU A 111 -18.10 25.51 0.61
N LEU A 112 -17.11 26.26 0.13
CA LEU A 112 -16.18 25.76 -0.89
C LEU A 112 -15.36 24.57 -0.38
N GLY A 113 -14.99 24.56 0.90
CA GLY A 113 -14.30 23.44 1.55
C GLY A 113 -15.15 22.17 1.65
N ARG A 114 -16.46 22.30 1.97
CA ARG A 114 -17.44 21.21 1.93
C ARG A 114 -17.54 20.62 0.53
N LEU A 115 -17.69 21.48 -0.48
CA LEU A 115 -17.78 21.06 -1.87
C LEU A 115 -16.48 20.41 -2.36
N PHE A 116 -15.31 20.88 -1.92
CA PHE A 116 -14.03 20.23 -2.22
C PHE A 116 -13.89 18.83 -1.60
N ILE A 117 -14.35 18.62 -0.36
CA ILE A 117 -14.42 17.29 0.24
C ILE A 117 -15.34 16.39 -0.59
N HIS A 118 -16.56 16.85 -0.88
CA HIS A 118 -17.55 16.11 -1.67
C HIS A 118 -17.02 15.71 -3.06
N LEU A 119 -16.53 16.67 -3.85
CA LEU A 119 -16.00 16.42 -5.20
C LEU A 119 -14.78 15.49 -5.19
N THR A 120 -13.86 15.68 -4.24
CA THR A 120 -12.70 14.79 -4.06
C THR A 120 -13.13 13.36 -3.69
N SER A 121 -14.26 13.21 -3.01
CA SER A 121 -14.79 11.91 -2.61
C SER A 121 -15.28 11.07 -3.80
N HIS A 122 -15.79 11.69 -4.87
CA HIS A 122 -16.12 10.97 -6.13
C HIS A 122 -14.87 10.34 -6.76
N LEU A 123 -13.74 11.06 -6.76
CA LEU A 123 -12.46 10.57 -7.28
C LEU A 123 -11.87 9.46 -6.42
N ILE A 124 -12.02 9.56 -5.09
CA ILE A 124 -11.54 8.57 -4.13
C ILE A 124 -12.39 7.28 -4.18
N ARG A 125 -13.71 7.39 -4.30
CA ARG A 125 -14.65 6.25 -4.42
C ARG A 125 -14.81 5.71 -5.85
N ASP A 126 -14.05 6.24 -6.80
CA ASP A 126 -14.01 5.93 -8.23
C ASP A 126 -15.39 5.86 -8.92
N HIS A 127 -16.22 6.86 -8.64
CA HIS A 127 -17.60 6.89 -9.14
C HIS A 127 -17.70 6.89 -10.67
N ALA A 128 -16.73 7.48 -11.38
CA ALA A 128 -16.63 7.36 -12.84
C ALA A 128 -16.49 5.91 -13.34
N ALA A 129 -15.51 5.14 -12.82
CA ALA A 129 -15.32 3.75 -13.26
C ALA A 129 -16.51 2.86 -12.87
N ARG A 130 -17.14 3.15 -11.72
CA ARG A 130 -18.36 2.48 -11.24
C ARG A 130 -19.59 2.81 -12.09
N ALA A 131 -19.68 4.02 -12.63
CA ALA A 131 -20.71 4.43 -13.60
C ALA A 131 -20.57 3.65 -14.92
N GLU A 132 -19.34 3.48 -15.42
CA GLU A 132 -19.04 2.69 -16.62
C GLU A 132 -19.38 1.20 -16.43
N ALA A 133 -18.95 0.61 -15.30
CA ALA A 133 -19.30 -0.76 -14.93
C ALA A 133 -20.83 -0.97 -14.81
N SER A 134 -21.53 0.04 -14.27
CA SER A 134 -23.00 0.09 -14.15
C SER A 134 -23.71 0.49 -15.46
N ARG A 135 -22.96 0.71 -16.55
CA ARG A 135 -23.47 1.08 -17.89
C ARG A 135 -24.34 2.33 -17.90
N VAL A 136 -24.08 3.30 -17.02
CA VAL A 136 -24.91 4.51 -16.81
C VAL A 136 -25.19 5.25 -18.12
N ALA A 137 -24.16 5.53 -18.92
CA ALA A 137 -24.27 6.23 -20.19
C ALA A 137 -25.08 5.47 -21.27
N GLN A 138 -25.20 4.14 -21.17
CA GLN A 138 -25.99 3.33 -22.11
C GLN A 138 -27.49 3.36 -21.79
N ASN A 139 -27.86 3.86 -20.61
CA ASN A 139 -29.23 3.93 -20.10
C ASN A 139 -29.72 5.39 -19.91
N ASP A 140 -29.00 6.37 -20.49
CA ASP A 140 -29.16 7.83 -20.28
C ASP A 140 -29.17 8.26 -18.79
N GLY A 141 -28.62 7.42 -17.91
CA GLY A 141 -28.82 7.51 -16.47
C GLY A 141 -27.92 8.52 -15.75
N GLY A 142 -27.21 9.40 -16.47
CA GLY A 142 -26.15 10.24 -15.89
C GLY A 142 -26.62 11.13 -14.74
N ALA A 143 -27.80 11.75 -14.88
CA ALA A 143 -28.39 12.56 -13.82
C ALA A 143 -28.82 11.72 -12.60
N ARG A 144 -29.44 10.55 -12.80
CA ARG A 144 -29.77 9.61 -11.72
C ARG A 144 -28.52 9.11 -11.01
N TRP A 145 -27.47 8.76 -11.76
CA TRP A 145 -26.20 8.30 -11.18
C TRP A 145 -25.52 9.38 -10.35
N ASN A 146 -25.44 10.64 -10.84
CA ASN A 146 -24.84 11.73 -10.06
C ASN A 146 -25.53 11.84 -8.68
N ARG A 147 -26.86 11.88 -8.63
CA ARG A 147 -27.61 11.91 -7.37
C ARG A 147 -27.35 10.70 -6.46
N CYS A 148 -27.13 9.52 -7.03
CA CYS A 148 -26.81 8.29 -6.29
C CYS A 148 -25.37 8.28 -5.75
N ALA A 149 -24.44 8.82 -6.52
CA ALA A 149 -23.04 9.00 -6.16
C ALA A 149 -22.89 10.11 -5.08
N ASP A 150 -23.63 11.21 -5.23
CA ASP A 150 -23.75 12.27 -4.25
C ASP A 150 -24.29 11.71 -2.92
N ALA A 151 -25.37 10.92 -2.96
CA ALA A 151 -25.98 10.31 -1.77
C ALA A 151 -25.07 9.29 -1.04
N GLU A 152 -24.20 8.55 -1.74
CA GLU A 152 -23.18 7.67 -1.13
C GLU A 152 -22.09 8.46 -0.38
N ILE A 153 -21.81 9.69 -0.81
CA ILE A 153 -20.83 10.57 -0.15
C ILE A 153 -21.50 11.34 0.98
N ASN A 154 -22.70 11.84 0.72
CA ASN A 154 -23.40 12.80 1.56
C ASN A 154 -23.94 12.21 2.86
N ASP A 155 -24.13 10.90 2.99
CA ASP A 155 -24.53 10.29 4.27
C ASP A 155 -23.40 10.32 5.31
N ASP A 156 -22.16 9.96 4.94
CA ASP A 156 -20.97 10.20 5.77
C ASP A 156 -20.74 11.71 6.01
N LEU A 157 -20.85 12.57 4.98
CA LEU A 157 -20.64 14.02 5.14
C LEU A 157 -21.74 14.71 5.97
N GLN A 158 -22.95 14.15 6.06
CA GLN A 158 -23.99 14.64 6.95
C GLN A 158 -23.63 14.36 8.42
N VAL A 159 -23.08 13.18 8.72
CA VAL A 159 -22.59 12.82 10.07
C VAL A 159 -21.45 13.73 10.51
N ASP A 160 -20.48 13.97 9.64
CA ASP A 160 -19.32 14.86 9.91
C ASP A 160 -19.69 16.36 9.89
N GLY A 161 -20.97 16.71 9.66
CA GLY A 161 -21.44 18.08 9.54
C GLY A 161 -20.80 18.87 8.38
N CYS A 162 -20.33 18.16 7.35
CA CYS A 162 -19.56 18.65 6.19
C CYS A 162 -20.31 18.56 4.84
N LEU A 163 -21.59 18.16 4.83
CA LEU A 163 -22.50 18.22 3.67
C LEU A 163 -22.48 19.62 3.00
N PRO A 164 -22.20 19.75 1.68
CA PRO A 164 -22.33 21.01 0.96
C PRO A 164 -23.80 21.36 0.67
N ALA A 165 -24.13 22.65 0.66
CA ALA A 165 -25.44 23.15 0.24
C ALA A 165 -25.63 23.07 -1.28
N ALA A 166 -24.54 23.15 -2.06
CA ALA A 166 -24.57 23.11 -3.53
C ALA A 166 -24.96 21.73 -4.11
N ALA A 167 -24.50 20.64 -3.49
CA ALA A 167 -24.75 19.26 -3.91
C ALA A 167 -25.39 18.42 -2.78
N PRO A 168 -26.67 18.66 -2.42
CA PRO A 168 -27.23 18.19 -1.15
C PRO A 168 -28.06 16.89 -1.23
N ASP A 169 -28.11 16.18 -2.37
CA ASP A 169 -28.90 14.94 -2.48
C ASP A 169 -28.42 13.89 -1.46
N LEU A 170 -29.36 13.41 -0.63
CA LEU A 170 -29.14 12.38 0.40
C LEU A 170 -29.90 11.10 0.05
N PRO A 171 -29.60 9.95 0.70
CA PRO A 171 -30.32 8.69 0.47
C PRO A 171 -31.85 8.80 0.63
N VAL A 172 -32.31 9.69 1.52
CA VAL A 172 -33.74 9.97 1.73
C VAL A 172 -34.39 10.67 0.51
N ASP A 173 -33.67 11.51 -0.23
CA ASP A 173 -34.14 12.11 -1.50
C ASP A 173 -34.22 11.10 -2.66
N LEU A 174 -33.72 9.88 -2.44
CA LEU A 174 -33.80 8.74 -3.35
C LEU A 174 -34.84 7.71 -2.90
N GLY A 175 -35.51 7.94 -1.76
CA GLY A 175 -36.43 6.98 -1.14
C GLY A 175 -35.74 5.77 -0.51
N ALA A 176 -34.45 5.86 -0.20
CA ALA A 176 -33.61 4.76 0.28
C ALA A 176 -33.10 4.97 1.71
N SER A 177 -32.72 3.87 2.36
CA SER A 177 -31.93 3.88 3.61
C SER A 177 -30.48 4.28 3.34
N GLY A 178 -29.88 5.09 4.22
CA GLY A 178 -28.46 5.42 4.13
C GLY A 178 -27.50 4.23 4.35
N GLY A 179 -26.23 4.43 4.05
CA GLY A 179 -25.16 3.44 4.19
C GLY A 179 -25.04 2.44 3.02
N LEU A 180 -25.80 2.63 1.95
CA LEU A 180 -25.71 1.81 0.73
C LEU A 180 -24.75 2.43 -0.29
N LEU A 181 -24.37 1.63 -1.29
CA LEU A 181 -23.55 2.08 -2.43
C LEU A 181 -24.39 2.70 -3.54
N ALA A 182 -23.78 3.54 -4.37
CA ALA A 182 -24.35 4.19 -5.55
C ALA A 182 -25.03 3.20 -6.51
N GLU A 183 -24.50 1.99 -6.69
CA GLU A 183 -25.12 0.94 -7.52
C GLU A 183 -26.40 0.35 -6.88
N ALA A 184 -26.53 0.42 -5.55
CA ALA A 184 -27.78 0.06 -4.87
C ALA A 184 -28.81 1.19 -4.99
N TYR A 185 -28.41 2.43 -4.74
CA TYR A 185 -29.27 3.61 -4.95
C TYR A 185 -29.74 3.72 -6.42
N TYR A 186 -28.85 3.57 -7.40
CA TYR A 186 -29.14 3.67 -8.83
C TYR A 186 -30.14 2.61 -9.34
N ARG A 187 -30.29 1.48 -8.64
CA ARG A 187 -31.29 0.44 -8.94
C ARG A 187 -32.69 0.75 -8.41
N VAL A 188 -32.85 1.68 -7.47
CA VAL A 188 -34.13 2.01 -6.82
C VAL A 188 -34.56 3.46 -7.00
N ALA A 189 -33.63 4.37 -7.25
CA ALA A 189 -33.91 5.79 -7.45
C ALA A 189 -34.69 6.03 -8.74
N ALA A 190 -35.75 6.84 -8.64
CA ALA A 190 -36.42 7.38 -9.82
C ALA A 190 -35.51 8.35 -10.59
N ASP A 191 -35.70 8.42 -11.91
CA ASP A 191 -35.04 9.44 -12.73
C ASP A 191 -35.50 10.85 -12.35
N GLY A 192 -34.58 11.81 -12.44
CA GLY A 192 -34.82 13.20 -12.08
C GLY A 192 -33.57 14.06 -12.31
N PRO A 193 -33.71 15.39 -12.31
CA PRO A 193 -32.59 16.30 -12.54
C PRO A 193 -31.58 16.22 -11.39
N ARG A 194 -30.29 16.16 -11.72
CA ARG A 194 -29.21 16.36 -10.73
C ARG A 194 -29.23 17.81 -10.23
N ARG A 195 -29.04 18.02 -8.92
CA ARG A 195 -29.03 19.36 -8.30
C ARG A 195 -27.73 20.12 -8.57
N TRP A 196 -26.63 19.38 -8.65
CA TRP A 196 -25.31 19.86 -9.03
C TRP A 196 -24.78 19.08 -10.22
N ASP A 197 -23.75 19.60 -10.90
CA ASP A 197 -22.98 18.82 -11.89
C ASP A 197 -21.57 18.57 -11.33
N CYS A 198 -21.36 17.39 -10.77
CA CYS A 198 -20.10 17.00 -10.14
C CYS A 198 -18.99 16.63 -11.15
N GLY A 199 -19.31 16.58 -12.45
CA GLY A 199 -18.37 16.34 -13.55
C GLY A 199 -18.13 14.87 -13.90
N SER A 200 -17.26 14.62 -14.88
CA SER A 200 -16.97 13.27 -15.39
C SER A 200 -16.22 12.39 -14.39
N GLY A 201 -15.65 12.95 -13.32
CA GLY A 201 -15.14 12.20 -12.16
C GLY A 201 -16.26 11.52 -11.33
N ALA A 202 -17.50 12.01 -11.44
CA ALA A 202 -18.68 11.44 -10.78
C ALA A 202 -19.47 10.50 -11.71
N ASP A 203 -19.80 10.94 -12.94
CA ASP A 203 -20.74 10.23 -13.82
C ASP A 203 -20.14 9.65 -15.12
N ALA A 204 -18.83 9.77 -15.32
CA ALA A 204 -18.08 9.39 -16.53
C ALA A 204 -18.50 10.08 -17.84
N GLY A 205 -19.48 11.00 -17.84
CA GLY A 205 -19.91 11.73 -19.02
C GLY A 205 -18.97 12.89 -19.36
N VAL A 206 -18.25 12.81 -20.47
CA VAL A 206 -17.27 13.86 -20.87
C VAL A 206 -17.96 15.21 -21.09
N ARG A 207 -17.52 16.23 -20.34
CA ARG A 207 -17.99 17.62 -20.44
C ARG A 207 -17.10 18.45 -21.39
N PRO A 208 -17.51 19.65 -21.85
CA PRO A 208 -16.68 20.49 -22.71
C PRO A 208 -15.33 20.91 -22.09
N TRP A 209 -15.32 21.15 -20.78
CA TRP A 209 -14.15 21.57 -20.01
C TRP A 209 -13.17 20.44 -19.66
N ASP A 210 -13.56 19.17 -19.79
CA ASP A 210 -12.68 18.02 -19.55
C ASP A 210 -11.55 17.89 -20.59
N ARG A 211 -11.54 18.74 -21.64
CA ARG A 211 -10.55 18.74 -22.72
C ARG A 211 -9.56 19.89 -22.57
N PRO A 212 -8.24 19.65 -22.71
CA PRO A 212 -7.28 20.73 -22.91
C PRO A 212 -7.67 21.60 -24.12
N ALA A 213 -7.54 22.92 -23.99
CA ALA A 213 -7.99 23.87 -25.02
C ALA A 213 -7.33 23.63 -26.40
N ASP A 214 -6.05 23.27 -26.41
CA ASP A 214 -5.30 22.83 -27.60
C ASP A 214 -4.41 21.63 -27.23
N GLY A 215 -4.80 20.43 -27.65
CA GLY A 215 -3.98 19.23 -27.49
C GLY A 215 -4.71 17.93 -27.83
N PRO A 216 -3.98 16.83 -28.08
CA PRO A 216 -4.60 15.51 -28.13
C PRO A 216 -5.21 15.18 -26.76
N LEU A 217 -6.23 14.31 -26.76
CA LEU A 217 -6.64 13.60 -25.54
C LEU A 217 -5.39 12.95 -24.96
N ARG A 218 -4.96 13.41 -23.78
CA ARG A 218 -3.89 12.74 -23.06
C ARG A 218 -4.42 11.37 -22.67
N GLU A 219 -3.64 10.32 -22.90
CA GLU A 219 -3.95 9.03 -22.30
C GLU A 219 -4.10 9.26 -20.79
N HIS A 220 -5.24 8.82 -20.22
CA HIS A 220 -5.44 8.86 -18.78
C HIS A 220 -4.22 8.26 -18.09
N THR A 221 -3.86 8.77 -16.91
CA THR A 221 -2.71 8.26 -16.15
C THR A 221 -3.19 7.44 -14.94
N PRO A 222 -3.81 6.25 -15.14
CA PRO A 222 -4.36 5.46 -14.04
C PRO A 222 -3.37 5.13 -12.91
N PRO A 223 -2.04 4.95 -13.14
CA PRO A 223 -1.11 4.69 -12.02
C PRO A 223 -1.11 5.76 -10.92
N ARG A 224 -1.51 7.01 -11.22
CA ARG A 224 -1.56 8.08 -10.20
C ARG A 224 -2.81 8.00 -9.32
N GLY A 225 -3.96 7.64 -9.88
CA GLY A 225 -5.23 7.60 -9.15
C GLY A 225 -5.25 6.49 -8.10
N ASP A 226 -4.85 5.28 -8.46
CA ASP A 226 -4.95 4.12 -7.57
C ASP A 226 -3.91 4.15 -6.45
N LEU A 227 -2.69 4.63 -6.73
CA LEU A 227 -1.68 4.88 -5.69
C LEU A 227 -2.12 5.97 -4.70
N LEU A 228 -2.89 6.96 -5.16
CA LEU A 228 -3.44 8.03 -4.31
C LEU A 228 -4.60 7.51 -3.44
N ARG A 229 -5.48 6.68 -4.00
CA ARG A 229 -6.55 5.97 -3.25
C ARG A 229 -5.96 5.07 -2.16
N LEU A 230 -4.98 4.25 -2.50
CA LEU A 230 -4.26 3.41 -1.53
C LEU A 230 -3.57 4.24 -0.43
N ALA A 231 -2.98 5.38 -0.78
CA ALA A 231 -2.36 6.28 0.19
C ALA A 231 -3.37 6.93 1.15
N VAL A 232 -4.55 7.34 0.65
CA VAL A 232 -5.63 7.91 1.48
C VAL A 232 -6.26 6.83 2.37
N ALA A 233 -6.48 5.61 1.87
CA ALA A 233 -6.96 4.50 2.69
C ALA A 233 -5.99 4.16 3.83
N ALA A 234 -4.68 4.22 3.58
CA ALA A 234 -3.66 4.06 4.61
C ALA A 234 -3.61 5.22 5.63
N ASP A 235 -3.92 6.46 5.21
CA ASP A 235 -4.01 7.62 6.11
C ASP A 235 -5.31 7.60 6.95
N ILE A 236 -6.43 7.12 6.38
CA ILE A 236 -7.68 6.85 7.12
C ILE A 236 -7.44 5.86 8.25
N GLN A 237 -6.84 4.69 7.94
CA GLN A 237 -6.51 3.68 8.93
C GLN A 237 -5.54 4.21 10.01
N ARG A 238 -4.55 5.02 9.61
CA ARG A 238 -3.63 5.67 10.56
C ARG A 238 -4.35 6.63 11.50
N HIS A 239 -5.22 7.49 10.98
CA HIS A 239 -5.95 8.46 11.79
C HIS A 239 -6.94 7.77 12.73
N HIS A 240 -7.68 6.76 12.24
CA HIS A 240 -8.57 5.96 13.09
C HIS A 240 -7.83 5.25 14.24
N ALA A 241 -6.62 4.75 13.99
CA ALA A 241 -5.79 4.09 15.00
C ALA A 241 -5.18 5.07 16.04
N THR A 242 -5.13 6.37 15.75
CA THR A 242 -4.69 7.42 16.71
C THR A 242 -5.83 8.16 17.38
N GLU A 243 -6.96 8.33 16.68
CA GLU A 243 -8.14 9.07 17.10
C GLU A 243 -9.41 8.25 16.78
N PRO A 244 -9.74 7.23 17.60
CA PRO A 244 -10.91 6.40 17.38
C PRO A 244 -12.21 7.22 17.46
N GLY A 245 -13.08 7.07 16.46
CA GLY A 245 -14.38 7.75 16.39
C GLY A 245 -14.40 9.10 15.65
N THR A 246 -13.28 9.59 15.13
CA THR A 246 -13.23 10.83 14.31
C THR A 246 -13.46 10.60 12.81
N VAL A 247 -13.61 9.34 12.37
CA VAL A 247 -13.78 8.96 10.97
C VAL A 247 -15.17 8.36 10.78
N ALA A 248 -15.94 8.89 9.84
CA ALA A 248 -17.26 8.37 9.49
C ALA A 248 -17.21 6.90 9.02
N GLY A 249 -18.28 6.16 9.29
CA GLY A 249 -18.29 4.70 9.14
C GLY A 249 -18.09 4.21 7.69
N GLY A 250 -18.56 4.94 6.67
CA GLY A 250 -18.35 4.57 5.28
C GLY A 250 -16.90 4.79 4.82
N TRP A 251 -16.21 5.82 5.34
CA TRP A 251 -14.77 6.00 5.10
C TRP A 251 -13.92 4.84 5.63
N LEU A 252 -14.26 4.29 6.81
CA LEU A 252 -13.58 3.11 7.35
C LEU A 252 -13.81 1.88 6.47
N ARG A 253 -15.07 1.55 6.14
CA ARG A 253 -15.41 0.42 5.26
C ARG A 253 -14.77 0.54 3.88
N TRP A 254 -14.72 1.75 3.31
CA TRP A 254 -14.04 2.01 2.05
C TRP A 254 -12.54 1.77 2.15
N ALA A 255 -11.88 2.26 3.21
CA ALA A 255 -10.44 2.08 3.41
C ALA A 255 -10.07 0.60 3.65
N GLU A 256 -10.91 -0.15 4.36
CA GLU A 256 -10.77 -1.61 4.54
C GLU A 256 -10.94 -2.40 3.26
N ALA A 257 -11.81 -1.95 2.34
CA ALA A 257 -12.03 -2.59 1.05
C ALA A 257 -10.96 -2.24 0.00
N VAL A 258 -10.38 -1.05 0.07
CA VAL A 258 -9.36 -0.56 -0.89
C VAL A 258 -7.94 -0.98 -0.51
N LEU A 259 -7.62 -1.09 0.78
CA LEU A 259 -6.35 -1.69 1.19
C LEU A 259 -6.39 -3.20 0.92
N PRO A 260 -5.31 -3.80 0.39
CA PRO A 260 -5.24 -5.25 0.24
C PRO A 260 -5.38 -5.91 1.61
N SER A 261 -6.35 -6.82 1.73
CA SER A 261 -6.71 -7.48 2.99
C SER A 261 -5.51 -8.06 3.75
N ARG A 262 -5.64 -8.06 5.09
CA ARG A 262 -4.67 -8.44 6.13
C ARG A 262 -3.56 -9.36 5.60
N VAL A 263 -2.31 -8.87 5.67
CA VAL A 263 -1.10 -9.53 5.16
C VAL A 263 -1.14 -11.03 5.46
N ASP A 264 -1.19 -11.86 4.41
CA ASP A 264 -1.34 -13.31 4.52
C ASP A 264 -0.33 -13.91 5.53
N TRP A 265 -0.85 -14.21 6.72
CA TRP A 265 -0.07 -14.66 7.85
C TRP A 265 0.65 -15.97 7.54
N ARG A 266 0.10 -16.80 6.63
CA ARG A 266 0.73 -18.05 6.18
C ARG A 266 2.02 -17.74 5.42
N ARG A 267 2.01 -16.72 4.55
CA ARG A 267 3.21 -16.27 3.82
C ARG A 267 4.27 -15.67 4.74
N VAL A 268 3.89 -14.87 5.73
CA VAL A 268 4.82 -14.26 6.70
C VAL A 268 5.39 -15.30 7.67
N LEU A 269 4.54 -16.11 8.28
CA LEU A 269 4.94 -17.22 9.16
C LEU A 269 5.87 -18.19 8.42
N ALA A 270 5.54 -18.54 7.17
CA ALA A 270 6.43 -19.35 6.34
C ALA A 270 7.75 -18.64 5.99
N ALA A 271 7.78 -17.31 5.84
CA ALA A 271 9.00 -16.56 5.60
C ALA A 271 9.92 -16.56 6.83
N GLU A 272 9.38 -16.28 8.02
CA GLU A 272 10.15 -16.29 9.27
C GLU A 272 10.63 -17.70 9.65
N ILE A 273 9.77 -18.73 9.51
CA ILE A 273 10.16 -20.13 9.72
C ILE A 273 11.28 -20.53 8.75
N ARG A 274 11.14 -20.25 7.44
CA ARG A 274 12.20 -20.53 6.45
C ARG A 274 13.48 -19.73 6.75
N SER A 275 13.38 -18.48 7.20
CA SER A 275 14.52 -17.65 7.60
C SER A 275 15.27 -18.25 8.79
N ALA A 276 14.56 -18.66 9.84
CA ALA A 276 15.15 -19.30 11.02
C ALA A 276 15.81 -20.64 10.67
N ILE A 277 15.13 -21.51 9.90
CA ILE A 277 15.67 -22.78 9.40
C ILE A 277 16.90 -22.55 8.52
N SER A 278 16.87 -21.56 7.63
CA SER A 278 17.97 -21.31 6.68
C SER A 278 19.20 -20.72 7.37
N ALA A 279 19.02 -19.86 8.38
CA ALA A 279 20.12 -19.36 9.21
C ALA A 279 20.76 -20.51 10.02
N ALA A 280 19.96 -21.36 10.66
CA ALA A 280 20.45 -22.51 11.41
C ALA A 280 21.18 -23.54 10.51
N ALA A 281 20.61 -23.85 9.34
CA ALA A 281 21.25 -24.69 8.33
C ALA A 281 22.41 -23.99 7.59
N GLY A 282 22.59 -22.67 7.76
CA GLY A 282 23.69 -21.88 7.20
C GLY A 282 24.94 -21.89 8.07
N ALA A 283 24.83 -22.25 9.35
CA ALA A 283 25.95 -22.39 10.26
C ALA A 283 26.80 -23.62 9.92
N VAL A 284 27.78 -23.46 9.02
CA VAL A 284 28.70 -24.54 8.63
C VAL A 284 29.74 -24.76 9.71
N ASP A 285 29.73 -25.96 10.29
CA ASP A 285 30.55 -26.31 11.46
C ASP A 285 31.75 -27.19 11.08
N TYR A 286 32.89 -27.05 11.77
CA TYR A 286 34.07 -27.87 11.54
C TYR A 286 34.05 -29.12 12.43
N SER A 287 33.87 -30.29 11.80
CA SER A 287 33.74 -31.59 12.48
C SER A 287 35.00 -32.44 12.31
N TYR A 288 35.64 -32.76 13.44
CA TYR A 288 36.75 -33.72 13.52
C TYR A 288 36.28 -35.18 13.67
N ARG A 289 34.98 -35.43 13.88
CA ARG A 289 34.39 -36.79 14.03
C ARG A 289 34.63 -37.72 12.83
N ARG A 290 34.93 -37.14 11.66
CA ARG A 290 35.39 -37.86 10.47
C ARG A 290 36.46 -37.00 9.79
N PRO A 291 37.71 -37.49 9.65
CA PRO A 291 38.75 -36.77 8.92
C PRO A 291 38.33 -36.48 7.47
N SER A 292 38.76 -35.33 6.96
CA SER A 292 38.47 -34.90 5.59
C SER A 292 39.14 -35.81 4.56
N ARG A 293 38.40 -36.22 3.51
CA ARG A 293 38.99 -36.93 2.37
C ARG A 293 40.11 -36.13 1.69
N ARG A 294 40.10 -34.79 1.82
CA ARG A 294 41.14 -33.88 1.33
C ARG A 294 42.45 -33.97 2.14
N GLY A 295 42.45 -34.57 3.34
CA GLY A 295 43.67 -34.82 4.12
C GLY A 295 44.71 -35.70 3.41
N ARG A 296 44.32 -36.46 2.36
CA ARG A 296 45.28 -37.15 1.50
C ARG A 296 46.24 -36.22 0.74
N ALA A 297 45.92 -34.93 0.60
CA ALA A 297 46.79 -33.94 -0.03
C ALA A 297 47.72 -33.21 0.96
N VAL A 298 47.52 -33.40 2.28
CA VAL A 298 48.36 -32.81 3.33
C VAL A 298 48.59 -33.88 4.40
N PRO A 299 49.66 -34.69 4.28
CA PRO A 299 50.10 -35.59 5.34
C PRO A 299 50.25 -34.86 6.68
N ASP A 300 50.15 -35.64 7.77
CA ASP A 300 50.38 -35.19 9.15
C ASP A 300 49.43 -34.11 9.71
N VAL A 301 48.52 -33.55 8.89
CA VAL A 301 47.51 -32.57 9.32
C VAL A 301 46.09 -33.16 9.30
N VAL A 302 45.47 -33.30 10.47
CA VAL A 302 44.07 -33.76 10.59
C VAL A 302 43.11 -32.63 10.16
N LEU A 303 42.77 -32.59 8.87
CA LEU A 303 41.81 -31.62 8.35
C LEU A 303 40.36 -31.97 8.73
N PRO A 304 39.55 -31.02 9.26
CA PRO A 304 38.15 -31.25 9.60
C PRO A 304 37.26 -31.43 8.37
N THR A 305 36.14 -32.14 8.55
CA THR A 305 35.02 -32.12 7.59
C THR A 305 34.10 -30.95 7.90
N MET A 306 33.67 -30.21 6.87
CA MET A 306 32.58 -29.25 7.03
C MET A 306 31.26 -30.02 7.18
N ARG A 307 30.55 -29.81 8.29
CA ARG A 307 29.24 -30.37 8.55
C ARG A 307 28.19 -29.27 8.48
N ARG A 308 27.25 -29.40 7.55
CA ARG A 308 25.98 -28.67 7.64
C ARG A 308 25.13 -29.32 8.75
N PRO A 309 24.73 -28.61 9.81
CA PRO A 309 23.77 -29.14 10.77
C PRO A 309 22.40 -29.27 10.10
N VAL A 310 21.69 -30.35 10.41
CA VAL A 310 20.23 -30.40 10.19
C VAL A 310 19.60 -29.62 11.34
N PRO A 311 18.81 -28.57 11.07
CA PRO A 311 18.19 -27.78 12.12
C PRO A 311 17.05 -28.56 12.77
N GLU A 312 17.02 -28.52 14.09
CA GLU A 312 15.99 -29.14 14.93
C GLU A 312 14.92 -28.10 15.25
N VAL A 313 13.65 -28.45 15.12
CA VAL A 313 12.52 -27.56 15.38
C VAL A 313 11.67 -28.12 16.53
N ALA A 314 11.31 -27.25 17.46
CA ALA A 314 10.27 -27.53 18.44
C ALA A 314 9.09 -26.57 18.22
N ILE A 315 7.87 -27.07 18.43
CA ILE A 315 6.64 -26.29 18.42
C ILE A 315 6.05 -26.39 19.83
N VAL A 316 5.84 -25.25 20.48
CA VAL A 316 5.17 -25.12 21.77
C VAL A 316 3.74 -24.65 21.48
N CYS A 317 2.76 -25.43 21.90
CA CYS A 317 1.34 -25.12 21.73
C CYS A 317 0.73 -24.84 23.10
N ASP A 318 0.15 -23.67 23.23
CA ASP A 318 -0.79 -23.33 24.28
C ASP A 318 -2.03 -24.23 24.16
N THR A 319 -2.41 -24.86 25.27
CA THR A 319 -3.58 -25.74 25.37
C THR A 319 -4.47 -25.37 26.57
N SER A 320 -4.44 -24.09 26.96
CA SER A 320 -5.32 -23.52 27.99
C SER A 320 -6.77 -23.34 27.51
N GLY A 321 -7.67 -23.04 28.46
CA GLY A 321 -9.11 -22.95 28.21
C GLY A 321 -9.59 -21.81 27.29
N SER A 322 -8.74 -20.83 26.99
CA SER A 322 -9.02 -19.73 26.06
C SER A 322 -8.66 -20.04 24.59
N MET A 323 -7.86 -21.08 24.35
CA MET A 323 -7.37 -21.42 23.02
C MET A 323 -8.44 -22.06 22.14
N HIS A 324 -8.78 -21.40 21.03
CA HIS A 324 -9.72 -21.97 20.05
C HIS A 324 -9.08 -23.14 19.27
N GLU A 325 -9.47 -24.37 19.62
CA GLU A 325 -8.99 -25.63 19.00
C GLU A 325 -9.00 -25.59 17.46
N GLY A 326 -10.08 -25.04 16.88
CA GLY A 326 -10.23 -24.93 15.43
C GLY A 326 -9.22 -24.01 14.73
N LEU A 327 -8.62 -23.04 15.45
CA LEU A 327 -7.60 -22.13 14.93
C LEU A 327 -6.20 -22.70 15.17
N LEU A 328 -5.97 -23.30 16.35
CA LEU A 328 -4.74 -24.03 16.67
C LEU A 328 -4.49 -25.18 15.67
N ALA A 329 -5.54 -25.95 15.33
CA ALA A 329 -5.45 -27.03 14.35
C ALA A 329 -5.09 -26.52 12.93
N ARG A 330 -5.64 -25.36 12.51
CA ARG A 330 -5.29 -24.72 11.23
C ARG A 330 -3.84 -24.23 11.20
N ALA A 331 -3.40 -23.57 12.27
CA ALA A 331 -2.02 -23.07 12.40
C ALA A 331 -1.01 -24.22 12.36
N LEU A 332 -1.28 -25.30 13.10
CA LEU A 332 -0.45 -26.52 13.08
C LEU A 332 -0.39 -27.16 11.68
N ALA A 333 -1.51 -27.24 10.96
CA ALA A 333 -1.55 -27.82 9.62
C ALA A 333 -0.71 -27.02 8.59
N GLU A 334 -0.75 -25.68 8.62
CA GLU A 334 0.10 -24.87 7.74
C GLU A 334 1.59 -25.00 8.13
N ILE A 335 1.91 -25.02 9.42
CA ILE A 335 3.30 -25.22 9.90
C ILE A 335 3.85 -26.59 9.43
N ASP A 336 3.06 -27.66 9.50
CA ASP A 336 3.43 -28.98 8.97
C ASP A 336 3.72 -28.92 7.45
N GLY A 337 2.87 -28.21 6.71
CA GLY A 337 3.08 -27.92 5.29
C GLY A 337 4.36 -27.12 5.00
N ILE A 338 4.69 -26.12 5.83
CA ILE A 338 5.91 -25.32 5.73
C ILE A 338 7.17 -26.17 6.02
N LEU A 339 7.14 -26.97 7.09
CA LEU A 339 8.27 -27.81 7.51
C LEU A 339 8.53 -28.95 6.53
N GLY A 340 7.47 -29.58 6.01
CA GLY A 340 7.56 -30.59 4.95
C GLY A 340 8.15 -30.03 3.65
N ARG A 341 7.71 -28.84 3.21
CA ARG A 341 8.30 -28.11 2.07
C ARG A 341 9.77 -27.72 2.31
N ALA A 342 10.18 -27.49 3.56
CA ALA A 342 11.57 -27.22 3.94
C ALA A 342 12.47 -28.48 3.98
N GLY A 343 11.92 -29.67 3.71
CA GLY A 343 12.66 -30.93 3.72
C GLY A 343 12.97 -31.48 5.11
N LEU A 344 12.42 -30.88 6.17
CA LEU A 344 12.54 -31.39 7.52
C LEU A 344 11.56 -32.56 7.70
N ARG A 345 12.11 -33.76 7.86
CA ARG A 345 11.33 -34.98 8.11
C ARG A 345 10.88 -35.04 9.58
N ALA A 346 9.83 -35.81 9.82
CA ALA A 346 9.23 -36.14 11.12
C ALA A 346 10.23 -36.35 12.28
N ASP A 347 11.42 -36.85 12.01
CA ASP A 347 12.47 -37.05 13.00
C ASP A 347 12.97 -35.76 13.68
N GLY A 348 12.96 -34.62 12.98
CA GLY A 348 13.53 -33.34 13.44
C GLY A 348 12.52 -32.33 13.96
N VAL A 349 11.26 -32.73 14.17
CA VAL A 349 10.17 -31.90 14.68
C VAL A 349 9.60 -32.51 15.95
N ARG A 350 9.39 -31.69 16.99
CA ARG A 350 8.78 -32.09 18.27
C ARG A 350 7.70 -31.08 18.66
N VAL A 351 6.53 -31.57 19.05
CA VAL A 351 5.43 -30.74 19.59
C VAL A 351 5.36 -30.92 21.11
N LEU A 352 5.21 -29.80 21.80
CA LEU A 352 5.01 -29.69 23.24
C LEU A 352 3.63 -29.05 23.47
N ALA A 353 2.72 -29.76 24.14
CA ALA A 353 1.48 -29.17 24.67
C ALA A 353 1.76 -28.58 26.06
N VAL A 354 1.30 -27.35 26.32
CA VAL A 354 1.61 -26.57 27.52
C VAL A 354 0.38 -25.80 28.00
N ASP A 355 0.04 -25.96 29.26
CA ASP A 355 -0.81 -25.03 30.02
C ASP A 355 -0.06 -24.58 31.30
N THR A 356 -0.52 -25.01 32.48
CA THR A 356 0.16 -24.93 33.77
C THR A 356 1.38 -25.83 33.83
N THR A 357 1.40 -26.93 33.08
CA THR A 357 2.58 -27.80 32.94
C THR A 357 2.76 -28.30 31.50
N VAL A 358 3.95 -28.82 31.21
CA VAL A 358 4.30 -29.36 29.88
C VAL A 358 3.79 -30.81 29.77
N HIS A 359 2.50 -30.95 29.48
CA HIS A 359 1.77 -32.23 29.60
C HIS A 359 2.13 -33.29 28.55
N THR A 360 2.65 -32.93 27.37
CA THR A 360 2.98 -33.92 26.32
C THR A 360 4.10 -33.45 25.41
N LEU A 361 5.20 -34.22 25.40
CA LEU A 361 6.23 -34.18 24.37
C LEU A 361 5.97 -35.29 23.33
N ARG A 362 5.47 -34.93 22.14
CA ARG A 362 5.31 -35.89 21.03
C ARG A 362 6.23 -35.55 19.86
N ARG A 363 6.94 -36.57 19.37
CA ARG A 363 7.63 -36.56 18.08
C ARG A 363 6.61 -36.93 16.99
N VAL A 364 5.79 -35.97 16.61
CA VAL A 364 4.75 -36.17 15.59
C VAL A 364 5.34 -36.21 14.19
N SER A 365 4.78 -37.06 13.33
CA SER A 365 5.11 -37.11 11.90
C SER A 365 4.13 -36.32 11.02
N ARG A 366 3.03 -35.85 11.62
CA ARG A 366 2.00 -34.97 11.04
C ARG A 366 1.34 -34.16 12.15
N ALA A 367 0.93 -32.92 11.88
CA ALA A 367 0.27 -32.04 12.84
C ALA A 367 -1.01 -32.64 13.46
N GLY A 368 -1.83 -33.32 12.66
CA GLY A 368 -3.13 -33.90 13.07
C GLY A 368 -3.06 -35.12 14.02
N GLN A 369 -1.99 -35.27 14.80
CA GLN A 369 -1.82 -36.32 15.83
C GLN A 369 -1.71 -35.76 17.27
N VAL A 370 -2.00 -34.46 17.43
CA VAL A 370 -2.12 -33.79 18.72
C VAL A 370 -3.54 -33.98 19.23
N HIS A 371 -3.70 -34.71 20.33
CA HIS A 371 -4.91 -34.64 21.14
C HIS A 371 -4.67 -33.61 22.23
N LEU A 372 -5.53 -32.60 22.31
CA LEU A 372 -5.45 -31.54 23.32
C LEU A 372 -6.03 -32.08 24.63
N ALA A 373 -5.25 -31.94 25.71
CA ALA A 373 -5.65 -32.27 27.07
C ALA A 373 -5.03 -31.21 27.99
N GLY A 374 -5.83 -30.20 28.32
CA GLY A 374 -5.44 -29.02 29.08
C GLY A 374 -6.68 -28.21 29.44
N GLY A 375 -6.51 -27.26 30.36
CA GLY A 375 -7.64 -26.47 30.88
C GLY A 375 -7.32 -25.61 32.10
N GLY A 376 -6.04 -25.53 32.51
CA GLY A 376 -5.57 -24.48 33.41
C GLY A 376 -5.17 -23.21 32.66
N GLY A 377 -4.59 -22.24 33.39
CA GLY A 377 -3.88 -21.10 32.79
C GLY A 377 -2.51 -21.49 32.24
N THR A 378 -1.76 -20.55 31.66
CA THR A 378 -0.61 -20.84 30.78
C THR A 378 0.72 -20.28 31.28
N ASP A 379 1.81 -21.06 31.23
CA ASP A 379 3.20 -20.55 31.31
C ASP A 379 4.03 -20.92 30.05
N MET A 380 4.08 -20.01 29.08
CA MET A 380 4.94 -20.16 27.90
C MET A 380 6.43 -20.02 28.21
N GLY A 381 6.82 -19.37 29.30
CA GLY A 381 8.20 -19.36 29.80
C GLY A 381 8.69 -20.78 30.12
N ALA A 382 7.89 -21.54 30.87
CA ALA A 382 8.14 -22.96 31.14
C ALA A 382 8.15 -23.81 29.86
N GLY A 383 7.21 -23.56 28.93
CA GLY A 383 7.16 -24.24 27.62
C GLY A 383 8.42 -24.02 26.77
N ILE A 384 8.89 -22.76 26.68
CA ILE A 384 10.10 -22.38 25.95
C ILE A 384 11.36 -22.96 26.63
N ALA A 385 11.41 -22.95 27.97
CA ALA A 385 12.51 -23.54 28.73
C ALA A 385 12.60 -25.06 28.53
N ALA A 386 11.46 -25.77 28.56
CA ALA A 386 11.39 -27.20 28.29
C ALA A 386 11.85 -27.52 26.86
N ALA A 387 11.41 -26.74 25.86
CA ALA A 387 11.85 -26.88 24.47
C ALA A 387 13.38 -26.66 24.32
N ALA A 388 13.94 -25.67 25.00
CA ALA A 388 15.39 -25.37 24.98
C ALA A 388 16.25 -26.43 25.69
N ALA A 389 15.68 -27.16 26.67
CA ALA A 389 16.35 -28.23 27.40
C ALA A 389 16.52 -29.53 26.56
N LEU A 390 15.69 -29.72 25.53
CA LEU A 390 15.67 -30.93 24.70
C LEU A 390 17.04 -31.31 24.10
N ARG A 391 17.20 -32.60 23.80
CA ARG A 391 18.39 -33.18 23.17
C ARG A 391 17.99 -34.06 21.97
N PRO A 392 18.57 -33.86 20.77
CA PRO A 392 19.37 -32.68 20.36
C PRO A 392 18.59 -31.37 20.55
N ARG A 393 19.30 -30.25 20.74
CA ARG A 393 18.71 -28.94 21.05
C ARG A 393 18.05 -28.33 19.80
N PRO A 394 16.81 -27.80 19.89
CA PRO A 394 16.20 -27.03 18.82
C PRO A 394 16.99 -25.77 18.49
N SER A 395 17.26 -25.55 17.20
CA SER A 395 17.77 -24.28 16.69
C SER A 395 16.65 -23.25 16.53
N THR A 396 15.41 -23.72 16.36
CA THR A 396 14.20 -22.90 16.26
C THR A 396 13.11 -23.44 17.18
N VAL A 397 12.47 -22.56 17.93
CA VAL A 397 11.21 -22.81 18.63
C VAL A 397 10.11 -21.98 17.95
N ILE A 398 8.99 -22.60 17.67
CA ILE A 398 7.75 -21.93 17.23
C ILE A 398 6.79 -21.99 18.43
N VAL A 399 6.18 -20.87 18.81
CA VAL A 399 5.18 -20.80 19.89
C VAL A 399 3.83 -20.45 19.27
N LEU A 400 2.76 -21.15 19.65
CA LEU A 400 1.38 -20.86 19.29
C LEU A 400 0.59 -20.60 20.58
N THR A 401 0.11 -19.37 20.75
CA THR A 401 -0.64 -18.91 21.95
C THR A 401 -1.56 -17.75 21.56
N ASP A 402 -2.59 -17.51 22.37
CA ASP A 402 -3.43 -16.31 22.31
C ASP A 402 -2.77 -15.09 23.00
N GLY A 403 -1.65 -15.28 23.69
CA GLY A 403 -0.89 -14.22 24.37
C GLY A 403 -1.28 -13.95 25.83
N TYR A 404 -2.21 -14.70 26.43
CA TYR A 404 -2.59 -14.56 27.85
C TYR A 404 -1.64 -15.37 28.77
N THR A 405 -0.34 -15.09 28.71
CA THR A 405 0.70 -15.90 29.36
C THR A 405 1.98 -15.09 29.65
N PRO A 406 2.67 -15.33 30.79
CA PRO A 406 3.91 -14.64 31.12
C PRO A 406 5.06 -15.06 30.21
N TRP A 407 5.82 -14.06 29.74
CA TRP A 407 6.97 -14.25 28.87
C TRP A 407 8.30 -14.22 29.65
N PRO A 408 9.33 -15.01 29.25
CA PRO A 408 10.63 -14.95 29.92
C PRO A 408 11.43 -13.71 29.50
N ASP A 409 12.10 -13.05 30.45
CA ASP A 409 12.88 -11.82 30.22
C ASP A 409 13.94 -11.93 29.10
N ARG A 410 14.45 -13.15 28.85
CA ARG A 410 15.63 -13.39 28.01
C ARG A 410 15.40 -14.55 27.03
N PRO A 411 15.93 -14.46 25.80
CA PRO A 411 15.82 -15.53 24.81
C PRO A 411 16.57 -16.80 25.23
N PRO A 412 16.07 -18.00 24.90
CA PRO A 412 16.75 -19.26 25.18
C PRO A 412 18.05 -19.39 24.36
N PRO A 413 19.25 -19.46 24.97
CA PRO A 413 20.54 -19.08 24.35
C PRO A 413 20.76 -19.35 22.84
N GLY A 414 21.18 -20.56 22.44
CA GLY A 414 21.42 -20.90 21.04
C GLY A 414 20.17 -21.29 20.23
N THR A 415 19.06 -20.57 20.38
CA THR A 415 17.76 -20.91 19.78
C THR A 415 16.99 -19.64 19.35
N ARG A 416 16.51 -19.60 18.10
CA ARG A 416 15.57 -18.55 17.64
C ARG A 416 14.14 -18.90 18.06
N VAL A 417 13.32 -17.88 18.35
CA VAL A 417 11.90 -18.06 18.71
C VAL A 417 11.01 -17.26 17.77
N VAL A 418 10.02 -17.93 17.18
CA VAL A 418 8.95 -17.35 16.37
C VAL A 418 7.63 -17.55 17.11
N VAL A 419 6.82 -16.51 17.27
CA VAL A 419 5.52 -16.57 17.95
C VAL A 419 4.42 -16.38 16.91
N GLY A 420 3.59 -17.40 16.70
CA GLY A 420 2.28 -17.23 16.08
C GLY A 420 1.29 -16.80 17.16
N LEU A 421 0.93 -15.52 17.18
CA LEU A 421 -0.04 -14.96 18.11
C LEU A 421 -1.44 -15.13 17.50
N LEU A 422 -2.23 -16.06 18.02
CA LEU A 422 -3.59 -16.29 17.58
C LEU A 422 -4.47 -15.13 18.05
N ARG A 423 -5.21 -14.51 17.12
CA ARG A 423 -6.20 -13.48 17.44
C ARG A 423 -7.58 -13.88 16.95
N ASP A 424 -8.51 -13.83 17.88
CA ASP A 424 -9.95 -13.90 17.65
C ASP A 424 -10.53 -12.53 18.04
N ASP A 425 -11.31 -11.93 17.15
CA ASP A 425 -11.86 -10.58 17.31
C ASP A 425 -12.86 -10.48 18.48
N ALA A 426 -13.27 -11.62 19.07
CA ALA A 426 -14.16 -11.71 20.22
C ALA A 426 -13.52 -11.33 21.59
N HIS A 427 -12.19 -11.38 21.76
CA HIS A 427 -11.54 -11.29 23.08
C HIS A 427 -10.80 -9.96 23.31
N GLY A 428 -11.55 -8.95 23.76
CA GLY A 428 -11.05 -7.61 24.04
C GLY A 428 -10.32 -7.46 25.40
N GLY A 429 -8.99 -7.43 25.37
CA GLY A 429 -8.14 -6.86 26.44
C GLY A 429 -7.54 -7.86 27.43
N GLY A 430 -6.20 -7.80 27.58
CA GLY A 430 -5.44 -8.53 28.61
C GLY A 430 -4.25 -9.35 28.11
N GLN A 431 -4.01 -9.42 26.80
CA GLN A 431 -2.83 -10.06 26.20
C GLN A 431 -1.52 -9.41 26.69
N GLU A 432 -0.53 -10.21 27.09
CA GLU A 432 0.84 -9.74 27.29
C GLU A 432 1.53 -9.54 25.93
N ILE A 433 2.24 -8.42 25.76
CA ILE A 433 2.97 -8.12 24.52
C ILE A 433 4.17 -9.06 24.40
N PRO A 434 4.27 -9.91 23.36
CA PRO A 434 5.39 -10.83 23.21
C PRO A 434 6.72 -10.07 23.09
N PRO A 435 7.80 -10.54 23.76
CA PRO A 435 9.02 -9.75 23.96
C PRO A 435 9.80 -9.54 22.67
N SER A 436 10.46 -8.38 22.55
CA SER A 436 11.14 -7.90 21.33
C SER A 436 12.31 -8.77 20.83
N TRP A 437 12.79 -9.71 21.64
CA TRP A 437 13.77 -10.72 21.22
C TRP A 437 13.16 -11.86 20.39
N ALA A 438 11.83 -12.03 20.40
CA ALA A 438 11.10 -12.99 19.58
C ALA A 438 10.75 -12.40 18.19
N ARG A 439 10.22 -13.25 17.29
CA ARG A 439 9.61 -12.83 16.02
C ARG A 439 8.13 -13.16 16.00
N THR A 440 7.30 -12.16 16.28
CA THR A 440 5.84 -12.31 16.35
C THR A 440 5.21 -12.17 14.95
N VAL A 441 4.32 -13.10 14.63
CA VAL A 441 3.43 -13.07 13.46
C VAL A 441 2.01 -13.23 13.99
N VAL A 442 1.12 -12.31 13.62
CA VAL A 442 -0.29 -12.38 14.01
C VAL A 442 -1.02 -13.39 13.12
N ILE A 443 -1.86 -14.23 13.72
CA ILE A 443 -2.67 -15.25 13.05
C ILE A 443 -4.14 -14.91 13.33
N ASP A 444 -4.75 -14.15 12.44
CA ASP A 444 -6.15 -13.72 12.55
C ASP A 444 -7.10 -14.87 12.13
N ALA A 445 -8.19 -15.07 12.87
CA ALA A 445 -9.16 -16.14 12.61
C ALA A 445 -9.92 -16.03 11.27
N THR A 446 -9.93 -14.84 10.66
CA THR A 446 -10.77 -14.45 9.51
C THR A 446 -10.10 -14.63 8.14
N ALA A 447 -8.98 -15.36 8.06
CA ALA A 447 -8.10 -15.43 6.89
C ALA A 447 -7.71 -16.86 6.49
#